data_AF-A0A0B5NMD0-F1
#
_entry.id   AF-A0A0B5NMD0-F1
#
_cell.length_a   1.000
_cell.length_b   1.000
_cell.length_c   1.000
_cell.angle_alpha   90.00
_cell.angle_beta   90.00
_cell.angle_gamma   90.00
#
_symmetry.space_group_name_H-M   'P 1'
#
loop_
_entity.id
_entity.type
_entity.pdbx_description
1 polymer ?
#
loop_
_entity_poly.entity_id
_entity_poly.type
_entity_poly.pdbx_seq_one_letter_code
_entity_poly.pdbx_strand_id
1 'polypeptide(L)'
;MNIDINRLTDICLEYQQSRFYVTRIPKDFLSIARKRFSIPTDDQIIAFLSCNLFGSGKYGVYFTSSGLYWKNWLLGKGNMQWDQLDEVRQIEIDKDGFLSFDAQKSFNINGSDYPPLLFKELLMALTNSFQNSKQNDIHPAIKINEIKSICSLFETHNELLEPDNGLFVEPHISDKKLKAIEARFIIPIEEQIIAFLDTSVLGNMGKGSDGVLICQSGIYFRETFVHLYYPWHIFRNIPITLASDEFKIGKRNIFHLQHARMPSEEILLFIKNIKQYVNSLYEEHSELHI
;
A
#
# COMPACT_ATOMS: atom_id res chain seq x y z
N MET A 1 -15.22 18.34 13.68
CA MET A 1 -14.52 18.43 12.38
C MET A 1 -15.08 17.40 11.42
N ASN A 2 -15.29 17.70 10.13
CA ASN A 2 -15.76 16.71 9.15
C ASN A 2 -14.58 16.21 8.32
N ILE A 3 -14.13 14.99 8.60
CA ILE A 3 -12.98 14.39 7.91
C ILE A 3 -13.43 13.78 6.60
N ASP A 4 -12.73 14.13 5.52
CA ASP A 4 -12.84 13.42 4.25
C ASP A 4 -12.09 12.09 4.35
N ILE A 5 -12.84 11.00 4.54
CA ILE A 5 -12.30 9.64 4.69
C ILE A 5 -11.53 9.21 3.43
N ASN A 6 -11.95 9.64 2.24
CA ASN A 6 -11.24 9.30 1.00
C ASN A 6 -9.87 9.98 0.99
N ARG A 7 -9.83 11.28 1.32
CA ARG A 7 -8.57 12.01 1.39
C ARG A 7 -7.61 11.44 2.44
N LEU A 8 -8.13 11.08 3.62
CA LEU A 8 -7.35 10.43 4.67
C LEU A 8 -6.77 9.09 4.18
N THR A 9 -7.61 8.29 3.51
CA THR A 9 -7.20 6.99 2.94
C THR A 9 -6.09 7.17 1.91
N ASP A 10 -6.24 8.15 1.01
CA ASP A 10 -5.27 8.45 -0.04
C ASP A 10 -3.92 8.89 0.53
N ILE A 11 -3.93 9.77 1.52
CA ILE A 11 -2.70 10.17 2.23
C ILE A 11 -2.05 8.95 2.89
N CYS A 12 -2.83 8.09 3.54
CA CYS A 12 -2.28 6.87 4.13
C CYS A 12 -1.65 5.96 3.06
N LEU A 13 -2.28 5.80 1.89
CA LEU A 13 -1.75 5.01 0.77
C LEU A 13 -0.43 5.58 0.24
N GLU A 14 -0.32 6.90 0.07
CA GLU A 14 0.93 7.57 -0.36
C GLU A 14 2.11 7.34 0.59
N TYR A 15 1.82 7.18 1.88
CA TYR A 15 2.81 6.93 2.93
C TYR A 15 2.98 5.44 3.26
N GLN A 16 2.34 4.54 2.53
CA GLN A 16 2.43 3.10 2.77
C GLN A 16 3.88 2.58 2.68
N GLN A 17 4.29 1.82 3.69
CA GLN A 17 5.53 1.04 3.73
C GLN A 17 5.28 -0.30 4.44
N SER A 18 6.36 -1.06 4.68
CA SER A 18 6.30 -2.31 5.46
C SER A 18 5.45 -2.14 6.72
N ARG A 19 4.49 -3.06 6.88
CA ARG A 19 3.58 -3.19 8.03
C ARG A 19 2.61 -2.03 8.26
N PHE A 20 2.57 -1.05 7.38
CA PHE A 20 1.49 -0.07 7.34
C PHE A 20 0.45 -0.54 6.32
N TYR A 21 -0.64 -1.13 6.82
CA TYR A 21 -1.70 -1.68 5.98
C TYR A 21 -2.80 -0.63 5.82
N VAL A 22 -3.12 -0.26 4.59
CA VAL A 22 -4.13 0.77 4.28
C VAL A 22 -5.21 0.14 3.42
N THR A 23 -6.47 0.15 3.88
CA THR A 23 -7.64 -0.55 3.31
C THR A 23 -7.53 -2.09 3.21
N ARG A 24 -6.34 -2.63 2.95
CA ARG A 24 -6.03 -4.07 2.83
C ARG A 24 -5.42 -4.58 4.14
N ILE A 25 -6.20 -4.50 5.22
CA ILE A 25 -5.78 -4.95 6.57
C ILE A 25 -6.11 -6.44 6.74
N PRO A 26 -5.16 -7.29 7.18
CA PRO A 26 -5.45 -8.69 7.47
C PRO A 26 -6.64 -8.88 8.43
N LYS A 27 -7.53 -9.83 8.10
CA LYS A 27 -8.74 -10.13 8.90
C LYS A 27 -8.42 -10.42 10.37
N ASP A 28 -7.32 -11.12 10.62
CA ASP A 28 -6.88 -11.43 11.99
C ASP A 28 -6.55 -10.18 12.80
N PHE A 29 -6.02 -9.12 12.17
CA PHE A 29 -5.74 -7.86 12.86
C PHE A 29 -7.03 -7.12 13.17
N LEU A 30 -7.95 -7.05 12.20
CA LEU A 30 -9.28 -6.45 12.39
C LEU A 30 -10.06 -7.16 13.52
N SER A 31 -9.97 -8.48 13.61
CA SER A 31 -10.66 -9.29 14.62
C SER A 31 -10.28 -8.93 16.06
N ILE A 32 -9.05 -8.46 16.28
CA ILE A 32 -8.53 -8.09 17.60
C ILE A 32 -8.52 -6.57 17.84
N ALA A 33 -8.70 -5.76 16.79
CA ALA A 33 -8.59 -4.30 16.83
C ALA A 33 -9.50 -3.68 17.90
N ARG A 34 -10.82 -3.89 17.76
CA ARG A 34 -11.82 -3.33 18.68
C ARG A 34 -11.58 -3.73 20.14
N LYS A 35 -11.33 -5.02 20.38
CA LYS A 35 -11.11 -5.55 21.74
C LYS A 35 -9.83 -5.02 22.38
N ARG A 36 -8.72 -4.92 21.63
CA ARG A 36 -7.41 -4.59 22.20
C ARG A 36 -7.14 -3.09 22.29
N PHE A 37 -7.67 -2.32 21.34
CA PHE A 37 -7.41 -0.89 21.18
C PHE A 37 -8.59 -0.02 21.64
N SER A 38 -9.72 -0.62 22.03
CA SER A 38 -10.94 0.10 22.44
C SER A 38 -11.53 0.99 21.34
N ILE A 39 -11.43 0.54 20.08
CA ILE A 39 -12.03 1.22 18.93
C ILE A 39 -13.55 0.97 18.95
N PRO A 40 -14.39 2.02 18.86
CA PRO A 40 -15.84 1.89 18.75
C PRO A 40 -16.28 1.04 17.55
N THR A 41 -17.47 0.46 17.61
CA THR A 41 -17.97 -0.42 16.53
C THR A 41 -18.37 0.32 15.27
N ASP A 42 -18.84 1.55 15.44
CA ASP A 42 -19.26 2.51 14.42
C ASP A 42 -18.09 3.28 13.82
N ASP A 43 -16.93 3.26 14.46
CA ASP A 43 -15.73 3.92 13.95
C ASP A 43 -15.05 3.08 12.88
N GLN A 44 -15.03 3.59 11.65
CA GLN A 44 -14.49 2.89 10.49
C GLN A 44 -12.96 2.82 10.59
N ILE A 45 -12.39 1.62 10.54
CA ILE A 45 -10.94 1.43 10.47
C ILE A 45 -10.47 1.62 9.02
N ILE A 46 -9.47 2.48 8.82
CA ILE A 46 -8.95 2.87 7.51
C ILE A 46 -7.56 2.27 7.29
N ALA A 47 -6.67 2.42 8.27
CA ALA A 47 -5.30 1.94 8.20
C ALA A 47 -4.81 1.39 9.55
N PHE A 48 -3.77 0.57 9.50
CA PHE A 48 -3.12 -0.01 10.66
C PHE A 48 -1.61 -0.11 10.47
N LEU A 49 -0.86 0.54 11.36
CA LEU A 49 0.58 0.34 11.50
C LEU A 49 0.84 -0.70 12.59
N SER A 50 1.36 -1.88 12.20
CA SER A 50 1.70 -2.95 13.16
C SER A 50 3.09 -2.74 13.77
N CYS A 51 3.15 -2.28 15.03
CA CYS A 51 4.39 -2.08 15.78
C CYS A 51 4.90 -3.36 16.49
N ASN A 52 4.92 -4.49 15.77
CA ASN A 52 5.44 -5.76 16.26
C ASN A 52 6.44 -6.35 15.28
N LEU A 53 7.62 -6.73 15.78
CA LEU A 53 8.69 -7.40 15.02
C LEU A 53 8.22 -8.65 14.24
N PHE A 54 7.18 -9.33 14.71
CA PHE A 54 6.60 -10.51 14.06
C PHE A 54 5.13 -10.32 13.62
N GLY A 55 4.61 -9.09 13.59
CA GLY A 55 3.33 -8.80 12.94
C GLY A 55 2.09 -9.41 13.60
N SER A 56 2.04 -9.57 14.93
CA SER A 56 0.88 -10.21 15.59
C SER A 56 -0.42 -9.36 15.63
N GLY A 57 -0.39 -8.12 15.13
CA GLY A 57 -1.49 -7.15 15.23
C GLY A 57 -1.83 -6.67 16.65
N LYS A 58 -1.12 -7.14 17.68
CA LYS A 58 -1.43 -6.87 19.09
C LYS A 58 -1.00 -5.47 19.58
N TYR A 59 -0.09 -4.81 18.86
CA TYR A 59 0.49 -3.51 19.20
C TYR A 59 0.66 -2.72 17.91
N GLY A 60 0.48 -1.41 17.97
CA GLY A 60 0.45 -0.58 16.79
C GLY A 60 -0.41 0.67 16.94
N VAL A 61 -0.74 1.25 15.79
CA VAL A 61 -1.60 2.44 15.67
C VAL A 61 -2.64 2.18 14.58
N TYR A 62 -3.91 2.28 14.93
CA TYR A 62 -5.02 2.29 14.00
C TYR A 62 -5.40 3.73 13.67
N PHE A 63 -5.69 3.95 12.40
CA PHE A 63 -6.26 5.17 11.85
C PHE A 63 -7.72 4.89 11.54
N THR A 64 -8.62 5.70 12.06
CA THR A 64 -10.06 5.50 11.93
C THR A 64 -10.77 6.75 11.43
N SER A 65 -12.07 6.67 11.20
CA SER A 65 -12.88 7.84 10.84
C SER A 65 -12.89 8.92 11.92
N SER A 66 -12.70 8.56 13.19
CA SER A 66 -12.73 9.50 14.32
C SER A 66 -11.35 9.97 14.81
N GLY A 67 -10.31 9.14 14.68
CA GLY A 67 -8.99 9.49 15.18
C GLY A 67 -7.92 8.40 15.08
N LEU A 68 -6.93 8.53 15.94
CA LEU A 68 -5.86 7.56 16.18
C LEU A 68 -6.19 6.72 17.42
N TYR A 69 -5.97 5.41 17.33
CA TYR A 69 -6.04 4.50 18.46
C TYR A 69 -4.78 3.66 18.52
N TRP A 70 -4.04 3.72 19.62
CA TRP A 70 -2.78 3.00 19.75
C TRP A 70 -2.75 2.08 20.95
N LYS A 71 -1.88 1.07 20.83
CA LYS A 71 -1.52 0.19 21.92
C LYS A 71 -0.05 -0.17 21.82
N ASN A 72 0.62 0.04 22.93
CA ASN A 72 2.05 -0.16 23.10
C ASN A 72 2.30 -1.16 24.22
N TRP A 73 3.43 -1.86 24.14
CA TRP A 73 3.85 -2.74 25.21
C TRP A 73 4.12 -1.97 26.51
N LEU A 74 4.83 -0.83 26.41
CA LEU A 74 5.31 -0.06 27.57
C LEU A 74 4.30 0.97 28.09
N LEU A 75 3.62 1.70 27.21
CA LEU A 75 2.75 2.83 27.58
C LEU A 75 1.27 2.47 27.68
N GLY A 76 0.91 1.20 27.44
CA GLY A 76 -0.49 0.78 27.45
C GLY A 76 -1.24 1.23 26.19
N LYS A 77 -2.51 1.60 26.35
CA LYS A 77 -3.39 2.01 25.24
C LYS A 77 -3.72 3.50 25.35
N GLY A 78 -3.93 4.13 24.21
CA GLY A 78 -4.37 5.53 24.13
C GLY A 78 -5.15 5.78 22.85
N ASN A 79 -5.77 6.95 22.78
CA ASN A 79 -6.44 7.43 21.58
C ASN A 79 -6.32 8.96 21.51
N MET A 80 -6.50 9.49 20.31
CA MET A 80 -6.56 10.92 20.02
C MET A 80 -7.49 11.13 18.86
N GLN A 81 -8.54 11.91 19.07
CA GLN A 81 -9.50 12.27 18.03
C GLN A 81 -8.85 13.23 17.03
N TRP A 82 -9.39 13.32 15.81
CA TRP A 82 -8.78 14.16 14.78
C TRP A 82 -8.78 15.65 15.15
N ASP A 83 -9.83 16.14 15.80
CA ASP A 83 -9.90 17.53 16.28
C ASP A 83 -8.85 17.82 17.35
N GLN A 84 -8.59 16.87 18.25
CA GLN A 84 -7.51 16.97 19.23
C GLN A 84 -6.13 16.97 18.56
N LEU A 85 -5.94 16.17 17.50
CA LEU A 85 -4.68 16.14 16.76
C LEU A 85 -4.45 17.46 15.98
N ASP A 86 -5.50 18.09 15.47
CA ASP A 86 -5.43 19.38 14.77
C ASP A 86 -5.01 20.53 15.70
N GLU A 87 -5.28 20.41 17.01
CA GLU A 87 -4.84 21.36 18.03
C GLU A 87 -3.36 21.18 18.45
N VAL A 88 -2.73 20.04 18.12
CA VAL A 88 -1.34 19.76 18.48
C VAL A 88 -0.41 20.72 17.77
N ARG A 89 0.39 21.47 18.54
CA ARG A 89 1.32 22.47 18.00
C ARG A 89 2.64 21.85 17.60
N GLN A 90 3.06 20.80 18.30
CA GLN A 90 4.35 20.18 18.09
C GLN A 90 4.28 18.65 18.16
N ILE A 91 4.77 18.02 17.10
CA ILE A 91 5.01 16.57 17.05
C ILE A 91 6.53 16.35 17.10
N GLU A 92 7.01 15.70 18.15
CA GLU A 92 8.42 15.38 18.35
C GLU A 92 8.66 13.87 18.34
N ILE A 93 9.89 13.48 17.99
CA ILE A 93 10.36 12.10 18.05
C ILE A 93 11.64 12.08 18.86
N ASP A 94 11.66 11.34 19.97
CA ASP A 94 12.88 11.15 20.75
C ASP A 94 13.82 10.12 20.12
N LYS A 95 15.05 10.05 20.62
CA LYS A 95 16.08 9.08 20.16
C LYS A 95 15.64 7.61 20.28
N ASP A 96 14.68 7.35 21.16
CA ASP A 96 14.13 6.03 21.44
C ASP A 96 12.83 5.80 20.62
N GLY A 97 12.55 6.66 19.62
CA GLY A 97 11.44 6.56 18.68
C GLY A 97 10.06 6.75 19.29
N PHE A 98 9.97 7.36 20.47
CA PHE A 98 8.68 7.79 21.01
C PHE A 98 8.24 9.08 20.34
N LEU A 99 6.99 9.08 19.92
CA LEU A 99 6.26 10.25 19.52
C LEU A 99 5.66 10.96 20.73
N SER A 100 5.86 12.27 20.76
CA SER A 100 5.26 13.18 21.73
C SER A 100 4.42 14.23 21.02
N PHE A 101 3.24 14.50 21.58
CA PHE A 101 2.38 15.61 21.19
C PHE A 101 2.48 16.67 22.28
N ASP A 102 2.92 17.89 21.93
CA ASP A 102 3.10 19.00 22.87
C ASP A 102 3.88 18.61 24.15
N ALA A 103 5.05 17.97 23.94
CA ALA A 103 5.92 17.42 24.98
C ALA A 103 5.33 16.27 25.84
N GLN A 104 4.12 15.79 25.53
CA GLN A 104 3.53 14.63 26.18
C GLN A 104 3.82 13.35 25.37
N LYS A 105 4.64 12.47 25.95
CA LYS A 105 4.96 11.16 25.38
C LYS A 105 3.68 10.35 25.17
N SER A 106 3.41 9.99 23.92
CA SER A 106 2.12 9.40 23.50
C SER A 106 2.26 7.92 23.13
N PHE A 107 3.10 7.60 22.14
CA PHE A 107 3.34 6.21 21.74
C PHE A 107 4.72 6.02 21.09
N ASN A 108 5.12 4.77 20.96
CA ASN A 108 6.39 4.34 20.37
C ASN A 108 6.12 3.42 19.16
N ILE A 109 6.81 3.66 18.04
CA ILE A 109 6.65 2.82 16.84
C ILE A 109 7.89 1.97 16.49
N ASN A 110 8.94 1.95 17.31
CA ASN A 110 10.18 1.20 17.07
C ASN A 110 9.99 -0.32 17.00
N GLY A 111 8.84 -0.85 17.43
CA GLY A 111 8.48 -2.24 17.19
C GLY A 111 8.17 -2.55 15.72
N SER A 112 8.10 -1.53 14.85
CA SER A 112 7.98 -1.65 13.39
C SER A 112 9.28 -1.26 12.71
N ASP A 113 9.50 -1.78 11.51
CA ASP A 113 10.45 -1.29 10.51
C ASP A 113 9.96 -0.02 9.78
N TYR A 114 8.84 0.56 10.21
CA TYR A 114 8.28 1.78 9.65
C TYR A 114 9.05 2.99 10.21
N PRO A 115 9.63 3.87 9.37
CA PRO A 115 10.48 4.95 9.85
C PRO A 115 9.72 5.97 10.71
N PRO A 116 10.18 6.29 11.94
CA PRO A 116 9.53 7.28 12.80
C PRO A 116 9.34 8.65 12.14
N LEU A 117 10.37 9.15 11.45
CA LEU A 117 10.28 10.44 10.73
C LEU A 117 9.19 10.42 9.65
N LEU A 118 9.04 9.31 8.92
CA LEU A 118 7.98 9.17 7.93
C LEU A 118 6.60 9.15 8.58
N PHE A 119 6.48 8.56 9.77
CA PHE A 119 5.24 8.57 10.53
C PHE A 119 4.85 9.97 11.00
N LYS A 120 5.82 10.78 11.45
CA LYS A 120 5.59 12.20 11.75
C LYS A 120 5.16 12.97 10.49
N GLU A 121 5.82 12.75 9.36
CA GLU A 121 5.41 13.38 8.09
C GLU A 121 3.98 12.98 7.69
N LEU A 122 3.57 11.73 7.92
CA LEU A 122 2.21 11.26 7.70
C LEU A 122 1.22 12.03 8.58
N LEU A 123 1.49 12.13 9.89
CA LEU A 123 0.61 12.89 10.79
C LEU A 123 0.48 14.36 10.37
N MET A 124 1.58 14.99 9.99
CA MET A 124 1.57 16.38 9.49
C MET A 124 0.81 16.52 8.16
N ALA A 125 0.92 15.55 7.25
CA ALA A 125 0.15 15.55 6.00
C ALA A 125 -1.35 15.42 6.26
N LEU A 126 -1.74 14.57 7.22
CA LEU A 126 -3.13 14.41 7.66
C LEU A 126 -3.68 15.72 8.25
N THR A 127 -2.99 16.33 9.22
CA THR A 127 -3.45 17.59 9.83
C THR A 127 -3.57 18.72 8.81
N ASN A 128 -2.59 18.86 7.91
CA ASN A 128 -2.65 19.84 6.83
C ASN A 128 -3.82 19.59 5.86
N SER A 129 -4.26 18.35 5.71
CA SER A 129 -5.40 18.02 4.86
C SER A 129 -6.74 18.40 5.49
N PHE A 130 -6.85 18.46 6.83
CA PHE A 130 -8.09 18.81 7.52
C PHE A 130 -8.51 20.26 7.27
N GLN A 131 -7.55 21.12 6.98
CA GLN A 131 -7.75 22.53 6.68
C GLN A 131 -8.16 22.78 5.22
N ASN A 132 -7.94 21.81 4.34
CA ASN A 132 -8.23 21.91 2.91
C ASN A 132 -9.57 21.22 2.61
N SER A 133 -10.52 21.97 2.03
CA SER A 133 -11.87 21.48 1.73
C SER A 133 -11.87 20.28 0.78
N LYS A 134 -12.91 19.45 0.89
CA LYS A 134 -13.20 18.28 0.05
C LYS A 134 -12.83 18.51 -1.42
N GLN A 135 -11.84 17.76 -1.89
CA GLN A 135 -11.53 17.69 -3.30
C GLN A 135 -12.37 16.54 -3.86
N ASN A 136 -13.35 16.86 -4.71
CA ASN A 136 -14.10 15.83 -5.42
C ASN A 136 -13.20 15.29 -6.53
N ASP A 137 -12.30 14.38 -6.17
CA ASP A 137 -11.49 13.70 -7.16
C ASP A 137 -12.37 12.74 -7.96
N ILE A 138 -12.51 13.03 -9.25
CA ILE A 138 -13.19 12.13 -10.18
C ILE A 138 -12.21 11.00 -10.48
N HIS A 139 -12.58 9.78 -10.11
CA HIS A 139 -11.83 8.58 -10.47
C HIS A 139 -12.51 7.92 -11.68
N PRO A 140 -11.98 8.11 -12.90
CA PRO A 140 -12.53 7.48 -14.08
C PRO A 140 -12.46 5.96 -13.97
N ALA A 141 -13.46 5.31 -14.56
CA ALA A 141 -13.52 3.87 -14.60
C ALA A 141 -12.36 3.31 -15.44
N ILE A 142 -11.59 2.41 -14.85
CA ILE A 142 -10.50 1.71 -15.54
C ILE A 142 -11.09 0.66 -16.47
N LYS A 143 -10.69 0.68 -17.75
CA LYS A 143 -11.09 -0.37 -18.70
C LYS A 143 -10.12 -1.54 -18.56
N ILE A 144 -10.56 -2.60 -17.88
CA ILE A 144 -9.75 -3.79 -17.58
C ILE A 144 -9.12 -4.40 -18.85
N ASN A 145 -9.84 -4.39 -19.98
CA ASN A 145 -9.33 -4.91 -21.26
C ASN A 145 -8.11 -4.14 -21.79
N GLU A 146 -8.01 -2.84 -21.51
CA GLU A 146 -6.84 -2.03 -21.91
C GLU A 146 -5.63 -2.37 -21.05
N ILE A 147 -5.81 -2.47 -19.73
CA ILE A 147 -4.75 -2.95 -18.82
C ILE A 147 -4.28 -4.33 -19.23
N LYS A 148 -5.20 -5.25 -19.51
CA LYS A 148 -4.90 -6.60 -19.98
C LYS A 148 -4.13 -6.59 -21.30
N SER A 149 -4.51 -5.73 -22.24
CA SER A 149 -3.82 -5.57 -23.53
C SER A 149 -2.39 -5.09 -23.32
N ILE A 150 -2.17 -4.09 -22.45
CA ILE A 150 -0.83 -3.62 -22.08
C ILE A 150 -0.03 -4.77 -21.47
N CYS A 151 -0.57 -5.51 -20.51
CA CYS A 151 0.12 -6.66 -19.92
C CYS A 151 0.50 -7.71 -20.97
N SER A 152 -0.39 -8.00 -21.92
CA SER A 152 -0.18 -9.01 -22.97
C SER A 152 0.95 -8.62 -23.94
N LEU A 153 1.20 -7.32 -24.14
CA LEU A 153 2.30 -6.84 -24.99
C LEU A 153 3.69 -7.18 -24.41
N PHE A 154 3.78 -7.36 -23.09
CA PHE A 154 5.02 -7.69 -22.39
C PHE A 154 5.10 -9.16 -21.99
N GLU A 155 4.06 -9.96 -22.22
CA GLU A 155 4.09 -11.40 -21.89
C GLU A 155 4.80 -12.15 -23.01
N THR A 156 5.89 -12.85 -22.68
CA THR A 156 6.46 -13.85 -23.59
C THR A 156 5.92 -15.21 -23.20
N HIS A 157 4.99 -15.73 -24.00
CA HIS A 157 4.50 -17.09 -23.87
C HIS A 157 4.56 -17.77 -25.22
N ASN A 158 5.72 -18.37 -25.53
CA ASN A 158 5.87 -19.19 -26.72
C ASN A 158 6.20 -20.61 -26.30
N GLU A 159 5.21 -21.51 -26.37
CA GLU A 159 5.33 -22.92 -25.98
C GLU A 159 6.49 -23.68 -26.68
N LEU A 160 7.07 -23.12 -27.74
CA LEU A 160 8.03 -23.81 -28.61
C LEU A 160 9.39 -23.11 -28.77
N LEU A 161 9.53 -21.80 -28.49
CA LEU A 161 10.70 -21.05 -28.96
C LEU A 161 11.34 -20.07 -27.95
N GLU A 162 10.60 -19.55 -26.97
CA GLU A 162 11.14 -18.58 -26.02
C GLU A 162 10.76 -18.95 -24.58
N PRO A 163 11.72 -18.95 -23.64
CA PRO A 163 11.40 -19.17 -22.24
C PRO A 163 10.45 -18.06 -21.75
N ASP A 164 9.51 -18.41 -20.88
CA ASP A 164 8.62 -17.43 -20.28
C ASP A 164 9.45 -16.37 -19.50
N ASN A 165 9.11 -15.10 -19.67
CA ASN A 165 9.76 -13.99 -18.97
C ASN A 165 9.20 -13.76 -17.55
N GLY A 166 8.41 -14.69 -17.03
CA GLY A 166 7.83 -14.63 -15.69
C GLY A 166 6.62 -13.70 -15.54
N LEU A 167 6.19 -12.99 -16.60
CA LEU A 167 4.89 -12.33 -16.63
C LEU A 167 3.83 -13.32 -17.13
N PHE A 168 2.72 -13.44 -16.40
CA PHE A 168 1.58 -14.27 -16.76
C PHE A 168 0.32 -13.42 -16.80
N VAL A 169 -0.36 -13.38 -17.93
CA VAL A 169 -1.62 -12.65 -18.12
C VAL A 169 -2.76 -13.65 -18.20
N GLU A 170 -3.92 -13.37 -17.62
CA GLU A 170 -5.06 -14.28 -17.72
C GLU A 170 -5.36 -14.67 -19.19
N PRO A 171 -5.52 -15.96 -19.52
CA PRO A 171 -5.70 -17.11 -18.61
C PRO A 171 -4.41 -17.89 -18.28
N HIS A 172 -3.22 -17.41 -18.64
CA HIS A 172 -1.95 -18.14 -18.50
C HIS A 172 -1.45 -18.28 -17.04
N ILE A 173 -2.14 -17.67 -16.06
CA ILE A 173 -1.85 -17.86 -14.64
C ILE A 173 -2.43 -19.21 -14.18
N SER A 174 -1.56 -20.20 -13.94
CA SER A 174 -2.02 -21.52 -13.47
C SER A 174 -2.75 -21.48 -12.12
N ASP A 175 -3.67 -22.41 -11.88
CA ASP A 175 -4.39 -22.57 -10.59
C ASP A 175 -3.46 -22.68 -9.38
N LYS A 176 -2.32 -23.36 -9.54
CA LYS A 176 -1.32 -23.48 -8.48
C LYS A 176 -0.73 -22.12 -8.11
N LYS A 177 -0.50 -21.26 -9.12
CA LYS A 177 0.01 -19.91 -8.95
C LYS A 177 -1.03 -19.00 -8.31
N LEU A 178 -2.28 -19.07 -8.77
CA LEU A 178 -3.41 -18.34 -8.17
C LEU A 178 -3.54 -18.63 -6.68
N LYS A 179 -3.55 -19.91 -6.28
CA LYS A 179 -3.59 -20.29 -4.85
C LYS A 179 -2.41 -19.74 -4.05
N ALA A 180 -1.21 -19.68 -4.64
CA ALA A 180 -0.02 -19.13 -3.99
C ALA A 180 -0.09 -17.60 -3.84
N ILE A 181 -0.71 -16.91 -4.81
CA ILE A 181 -1.01 -15.48 -4.77
C ILE A 181 -2.04 -15.20 -3.67
N GLU A 182 -3.18 -15.88 -3.69
CA GLU A 182 -4.27 -15.73 -2.69
C GLU A 182 -3.79 -15.97 -1.25
N ALA A 183 -2.84 -16.88 -1.05
CA ALA A 183 -2.28 -17.17 0.27
C ALA A 183 -1.33 -16.09 0.80
N ARG A 184 -0.81 -15.20 -0.07
CA ARG A 184 0.28 -14.27 0.27
C ARG A 184 -0.07 -12.79 0.09
N PHE A 185 -0.96 -12.48 -0.84
CA PHE A 185 -1.49 -11.14 -1.06
C PHE A 185 -2.79 -10.93 -0.28
N ILE A 186 -3.02 -9.72 0.20
CA ILE A 186 -4.25 -9.34 0.88
C ILE A 186 -5.20 -8.75 -0.16
N ILE A 187 -5.86 -9.65 -0.91
CA ILE A 187 -6.83 -9.30 -1.95
C ILE A 187 -8.27 -9.61 -1.49
N PRO A 188 -9.26 -8.78 -1.85
CA PRO A 188 -10.68 -9.13 -1.72
C PRO A 188 -11.04 -10.40 -2.50
N ILE A 189 -12.13 -11.06 -2.09
CA ILE A 189 -12.60 -12.29 -2.75
C ILE A 189 -13.14 -11.97 -4.16
N GLU A 190 -13.70 -10.77 -4.32
CA GLU A 190 -14.29 -10.27 -5.55
C GLU A 190 -13.26 -9.60 -6.48
N GLU A 191 -11.97 -9.62 -6.11
CA GLU A 191 -10.90 -8.98 -6.86
C GLU A 191 -10.55 -9.78 -8.11
N GLN A 192 -10.72 -9.17 -9.28
CA GLN A 192 -10.25 -9.76 -10.53
C GLN A 192 -8.73 -9.56 -10.68
N ILE A 193 -7.99 -10.66 -10.78
CA ILE A 193 -6.57 -10.66 -11.14
C ILE A 193 -6.45 -10.57 -12.65
N ILE A 194 -5.58 -9.70 -13.16
CA ILE A 194 -5.36 -9.50 -14.59
C ILE A 194 -4.04 -10.13 -15.03
N ALA A 195 -2.98 -9.87 -14.27
CA ALA A 195 -1.65 -10.35 -14.57
C ALA A 195 -0.80 -10.50 -13.30
N PHE A 196 0.21 -11.36 -13.36
CA PHE A 196 1.19 -11.54 -12.30
C PHE A 196 2.60 -11.61 -12.89
N LEU A 197 3.47 -10.70 -12.46
CA LEU A 197 4.90 -10.76 -12.73
C LEU A 197 5.61 -11.43 -11.55
N ASP A 198 6.15 -12.62 -11.78
CA ASP A 198 6.91 -13.37 -10.78
C ASP A 198 8.33 -12.82 -10.62
N THR A 199 8.65 -12.38 -9.41
CA THR A 199 10.01 -11.96 -9.03
C THR A 199 10.58 -12.85 -7.92
N SER A 200 9.99 -14.02 -7.69
CA SER A 200 10.42 -14.95 -6.66
C SER A 200 11.81 -15.51 -6.94
N VAL A 201 12.61 -15.65 -5.88
CA VAL A 201 13.87 -16.42 -5.92
C VAL A 201 13.60 -17.82 -6.47
N LEU A 202 14.32 -18.21 -7.53
CA LEU A 202 14.29 -19.56 -8.08
C LEU A 202 14.87 -20.57 -7.08
N GLY A 203 14.13 -21.65 -6.79
CA GLY A 203 14.55 -22.74 -5.91
C GLY A 203 13.74 -22.87 -4.61
N ASN A 204 14.20 -23.69 -3.66
CA ASN A 204 13.45 -24.06 -2.45
C ASN A 204 13.28 -22.92 -1.41
N MET A 205 13.86 -21.74 -1.65
CA MET A 205 13.79 -20.60 -0.73
C MET A 205 12.65 -19.61 -1.07
N GLY A 206 12.15 -19.62 -2.30
CA GLY A 206 11.03 -18.78 -2.72
C GLY A 206 9.68 -19.46 -2.44
N LYS A 207 8.67 -18.69 -2.01
CA LYS A 207 7.27 -19.19 -1.97
C LYS A 207 6.60 -19.20 -3.36
N GLY A 208 7.30 -18.74 -4.39
CA GLY A 208 6.79 -18.66 -5.76
C GLY A 208 5.64 -17.65 -5.93
N SER A 209 5.50 -16.69 -5.02
CA SER A 209 4.45 -15.67 -5.03
C SER A 209 4.95 -14.29 -4.57
N ASP A 210 6.26 -14.05 -4.69
CA ASP A 210 6.80 -12.69 -4.67
C ASP A 210 6.73 -12.12 -6.08
N GLY A 211 6.37 -10.85 -6.19
CA GLY A 211 6.08 -10.28 -7.49
C GLY A 211 5.22 -9.03 -7.48
N VAL A 212 4.81 -8.67 -8.68
CA VAL A 212 3.87 -7.58 -8.96
C VAL A 212 2.56 -8.19 -9.43
N LEU A 213 1.47 -7.90 -8.72
CA LEU A 213 0.14 -8.36 -9.07
C LEU A 213 -0.67 -7.18 -9.62
N ILE A 214 -1.24 -7.36 -10.80
CA ILE A 214 -2.11 -6.41 -11.47
C ILE A 214 -3.55 -6.90 -11.29
N CYS A 215 -4.40 -6.08 -10.68
CA CYS A 215 -5.81 -6.39 -10.45
C CYS A 215 -6.71 -5.30 -11.04
N GLN A 216 -8.02 -5.55 -11.12
CA GLN A 216 -8.99 -4.52 -11.53
C GLN A 216 -8.91 -3.27 -10.64
N SER A 217 -8.69 -3.41 -9.32
CA SER A 217 -8.71 -2.26 -8.40
C SER A 217 -7.40 -1.46 -8.36
N GLY A 218 -6.29 -2.06 -8.79
CA GLY A 218 -4.97 -1.47 -8.61
C GLY A 218 -3.83 -2.44 -8.82
N ILE A 219 -2.68 -2.06 -8.29
CA ILE A 219 -1.42 -2.79 -8.39
C ILE A 219 -0.87 -3.09 -7.00
N TYR A 220 -0.29 -4.28 -6.86
CA TYR A 220 0.34 -4.74 -5.64
C TYR A 220 1.81 -5.04 -5.89
N PHE A 221 2.66 -4.69 -4.91
CA PHE A 221 4.06 -5.10 -4.86
C PHE A 221 4.28 -5.93 -3.60
N ARG A 222 4.79 -7.14 -3.77
CA ARG A 222 4.96 -8.09 -2.68
C ARG A 222 6.31 -8.77 -2.73
N GLU A 223 7.09 -8.58 -1.67
CA GLU A 223 8.24 -9.40 -1.31
C GLU A 223 8.31 -9.49 0.23
N THR A 224 9.18 -10.30 0.83
CA THR A 224 9.19 -10.56 2.29
C THR A 224 8.89 -9.34 3.19
N PHE A 225 9.52 -8.18 2.94
CA PHE A 225 9.34 -6.94 3.72
C PHE A 225 8.58 -5.83 2.96
N VAL A 226 8.02 -6.12 1.79
CA VAL A 226 7.25 -5.17 0.99
C VAL A 226 5.84 -5.70 0.81
N HIS A 227 4.87 -4.89 1.20
CA HIS A 227 3.44 -5.20 1.11
C HIS A 227 2.74 -3.91 0.71
N LEU A 228 2.78 -3.58 -0.59
CA LEU A 228 2.22 -2.35 -1.11
C LEU A 228 0.98 -2.67 -1.92
N TYR A 229 -0.03 -1.82 -1.79
CA TYR A 229 -1.19 -1.80 -2.65
C TYR A 229 -1.44 -0.34 -3.03
N TYR A 230 -1.53 -0.07 -4.32
CA TYR A 230 -1.91 1.23 -4.82
C TYR A 230 -3.15 1.08 -5.70
N PRO A 231 -4.30 1.67 -5.32
CA PRO A 231 -5.39 1.81 -6.25
C PRO A 231 -4.94 2.72 -7.40
N TRP A 232 -5.55 2.55 -8.57
CA TRP A 232 -5.07 3.19 -9.80
C TRP A 232 -4.95 4.72 -9.70
N HIS A 233 -5.90 5.38 -9.01
CA HIS A 233 -5.89 6.84 -8.82
C HIS A 233 -4.70 7.35 -8.04
N ILE A 234 -4.19 6.56 -7.08
CA ILE A 234 -2.96 6.86 -6.34
C ILE A 234 -1.74 6.45 -7.14
N PHE A 235 -1.74 5.23 -7.67
CA PHE A 235 -0.59 4.64 -8.34
C PHE A 235 -0.05 5.52 -9.47
N ARG A 236 -0.94 6.19 -10.21
CA ARG A 236 -0.58 7.08 -11.31
C ARG A 236 0.43 8.17 -10.87
N ASN A 237 0.32 8.66 -9.63
CA ASN A 237 1.15 9.73 -9.07
C ASN A 237 2.35 9.21 -8.27
N ILE A 238 2.37 7.91 -7.90
CA ILE A 238 3.48 7.34 -7.14
C ILE A 238 4.77 7.33 -7.98
N PRO A 239 5.86 7.99 -7.53
CA PRO A 239 7.12 7.96 -8.25
C PRO A 239 7.71 6.55 -8.22
N ILE A 240 8.21 6.10 -9.37
CA ILE A 240 8.93 4.83 -9.52
C ILE A 240 10.18 5.10 -10.32
N THR A 241 11.33 4.79 -9.75
CA THR A 241 12.63 4.88 -10.41
C THR A 241 13.37 3.57 -10.27
N LEU A 242 14.16 3.22 -11.29
CA LEU A 242 15.02 2.05 -11.27
C LEU A 242 16.44 2.49 -10.90
N ALA A 243 17.06 1.77 -9.97
CA ALA A 243 18.46 1.90 -9.65
C ALA A 243 19.09 0.50 -9.63
N SER A 244 19.86 0.16 -10.68
CA SER A 244 20.32 -1.22 -10.92
C SER A 244 19.14 -2.19 -11.04
N ASP A 245 18.96 -3.11 -10.09
CA ASP A 245 17.87 -4.11 -10.05
C ASP A 245 16.89 -3.85 -8.90
N GLU A 246 16.72 -2.58 -8.53
CA GLU A 246 15.83 -2.16 -7.45
C GLU A 246 14.88 -1.07 -7.93
N PHE A 247 13.59 -1.30 -7.74
CA PHE A 247 12.60 -0.22 -7.82
C PHE A 247 12.55 0.55 -6.52
N LYS A 248 12.77 1.86 -6.61
CA LYS A 248 12.42 2.83 -5.57
C LYS A 248 11.01 3.32 -5.85
N ILE A 249 10.08 2.93 -4.98
CA ILE A 249 8.64 3.18 -5.12
C ILE A 249 8.17 4.13 -4.02
N GLY A 250 7.51 5.22 -4.41
CA GLY A 250 6.98 6.21 -3.47
C GLY A 250 8.07 6.87 -2.65
N LYS A 251 7.80 7.08 -1.35
CA LYS A 251 8.72 7.83 -0.48
C LYS A 251 10.03 7.09 -0.18
N ARG A 252 9.99 5.80 0.16
CA ARG A 252 11.19 5.04 0.59
C ARG A 252 11.08 3.52 0.40
N ASN A 253 10.15 3.02 -0.40
CA ASN A 253 10.04 1.56 -0.59
C ASN A 253 11.06 1.10 -1.62
N ILE A 254 11.71 -0.03 -1.33
CA ILE A 254 12.64 -0.72 -2.23
C ILE A 254 12.01 -2.05 -2.57
N PHE A 255 11.91 -2.39 -3.86
CA PHE A 255 11.42 -3.67 -4.34
C PHE A 255 12.46 -4.27 -5.26
N HIS A 256 12.87 -5.52 -4.99
CA HIS A 256 14.02 -6.13 -5.64
C HIS A 256 13.61 -6.93 -6.88
N LEU A 257 14.31 -6.70 -7.98
CA LEU A 257 14.10 -7.35 -9.28
C LEU A 257 15.18 -8.38 -9.62
N GLN A 258 16.13 -8.62 -8.73
CA GLN A 258 17.30 -9.48 -8.92
C GLN A 258 16.97 -10.92 -9.38
N HIS A 259 15.75 -11.38 -9.11
CA HIS A 259 15.27 -12.71 -9.45
C HIS A 259 14.15 -12.72 -10.50
N ALA A 260 13.77 -11.54 -11.02
CA ALA A 260 12.84 -11.46 -12.13
C ALA A 260 13.51 -12.03 -13.39
N ARG A 261 12.72 -12.74 -14.20
CA ARG A 261 13.18 -13.25 -15.50
C ARG A 261 13.13 -12.18 -16.58
N MET A 262 12.13 -11.30 -16.52
CA MET A 262 12.06 -10.10 -17.32
C MET A 262 13.15 -9.10 -16.89
N PRO A 263 13.92 -8.50 -17.82
CA PRO A 263 14.92 -7.48 -17.51
C PRO A 263 14.33 -6.28 -16.75
N SER A 264 15.07 -5.75 -15.77
CA SER A 264 14.63 -4.65 -14.91
C SER A 264 14.15 -3.40 -15.68
N GLU A 265 14.82 -3.06 -16.78
CA GLU A 265 14.42 -1.93 -17.65
C GLU A 265 13.12 -2.20 -18.41
N GLU A 266 12.88 -3.46 -18.80
CA GLU A 266 11.64 -3.87 -19.47
C GLU A 266 10.47 -3.87 -18.49
N ILE A 267 10.68 -4.31 -17.24
CA ILE A 267 9.70 -4.17 -16.16
C ILE A 267 9.37 -2.69 -15.92
N LEU A 268 10.38 -1.80 -15.93
CA LEU A 268 10.15 -0.37 -15.75
C LEU A 268 9.30 0.18 -16.90
N LEU A 269 9.59 -0.21 -18.13
CA LEU A 269 8.82 0.19 -19.31
C LEU A 269 7.37 -0.33 -19.22
N PHE A 270 7.17 -1.59 -18.83
CA PHE A 270 5.87 -2.19 -18.58
C PHE A 270 5.04 -1.36 -17.57
N ILE A 271 5.63 -1.07 -16.41
CA ILE A 271 4.98 -0.27 -15.36
C ILE A 271 4.68 1.16 -15.84
N LYS A 272 5.58 1.77 -16.62
CA LYS A 272 5.37 3.10 -17.21
C LYS A 272 4.20 3.11 -18.20
N ASN A 273 4.04 2.07 -19.02
CA ASN A 273 2.92 1.98 -19.97
C ASN A 273 1.57 1.88 -19.23
N ILE A 274 1.49 1.09 -18.16
CA ILE A 274 0.30 1.06 -17.29
C ILE A 274 0.03 2.45 -16.71
N LYS A 275 1.04 3.12 -16.14
CA LYS A 275 0.87 4.47 -15.57
C LYS A 275 0.42 5.49 -16.61
N GLN A 276 0.97 5.42 -17.83
CA GLN A 276 0.61 6.32 -18.92
C GLN A 276 -0.86 6.16 -19.31
N TYR A 277 -1.34 4.93 -19.45
CA TYR A 277 -2.75 4.65 -19.70
C TYR A 277 -3.66 5.17 -18.58
N VAL A 278 -3.28 4.90 -17.31
CA VAL A 278 -4.08 5.41 -16.18
C VAL A 278 -4.10 6.94 -16.19
N ASN A 279 -2.98 7.61 -16.47
CA ASN A 279 -2.93 9.08 -16.55
C ASN A 279 -3.80 9.64 -17.68
N SER A 280 -3.78 9.03 -18.87
CA SER A 280 -4.55 9.53 -20.03
C SER A 280 -6.05 9.59 -19.74
N LEU A 281 -6.58 8.63 -18.98
CA LEU A 281 -7.99 8.67 -18.56
C LEU A 281 -8.32 9.95 -17.78
N TYR A 282 -7.44 10.39 -16.88
CA TYR A 282 -7.73 11.59 -16.09
C TYR A 282 -7.47 12.88 -16.86
N GLU A 283 -6.57 12.87 -17.85
CA GLU A 283 -6.38 14.00 -18.76
C GLU A 283 -7.63 14.18 -19.64
N GLU A 284 -8.17 13.11 -20.22
CA GLU A 284 -9.42 13.11 -20.99
C GLU A 284 -10.62 13.62 -20.17
N HIS A 285 -10.65 13.33 -18.87
CA HIS A 285 -11.72 13.80 -17.97
C HIS A 285 -11.47 15.19 -17.37
N SER A 286 -10.28 15.77 -17.53
CA SER A 286 -10.01 17.15 -17.12
C SER A 286 -10.71 18.18 -18.02
N GLU A 287 -11.06 17.81 -19.24
CA GLU A 287 -11.81 18.64 -20.19
C GLU A 287 -13.32 18.79 -19.83
N LEU A 288 -13.80 18.07 -18.80
CA LEU A 288 -15.16 18.23 -18.25
C LEU A 288 -15.24 19.25 -17.11
N HIS A 289 -14.11 19.90 -16.77
CA HIS A 289 -14.03 20.99 -15.79
C HIS A 289 -13.98 22.38 -16.47
N ILE A 290 -14.93 22.65 -17.38
CA ILE A 290 -15.24 24.01 -17.87
C ILE A 290 -16.65 24.39 -17.40
#